data_AF-A0AAD5YHN6-F1
#
_entry.id   AF-A0AAD5YHN6-F1
#
_cell.length_a   1.000
_cell.length_b   1.000
_cell.length_c   1.000
_cell.angle_alpha   90.00
_cell.angle_beta   90.00
_cell.angle_gamma   90.00
#
_symmetry.space_group_name_H-M   'P 1'
#
loop_
_entity.id
_entity.type
_entity.pdbx_description
1 polymer ?
#
loop_
_entity_poly.entity_id
_entity_poly.type
_entity_poly.pdbx_seq_one_letter_code
_entity_poly.pdbx_strand_id
1 'polypeptide(L)'
;MKSTSGMIIVDKKAHICPPSSATHPSDRWESLFVYAFICKFTKLRGKVEGLETPMDFEAALLLPVPNTIMTQILTRFILNLRPQTRNLSSDIIATTVASVLQEYLKSNERTVFWNDEWKRNVDPFQGLDDGGFWSSEWDFKLKVLRQFVELQLVHSNEIKALIDRAWGVIHNKHKKHEITPAPPPPEDPYSMENLLLVPLGQDCQRKRYWVIDDSPRVYMSTNPWKITAAFEAVCSTRDEYVALIERLKSRAPPEPKNGQRRTKPEQAHSALLKVLQDRITIIDADIARVQKVRRKIEQKQILMAQAEVRETRTRRRTTRPDYAYLNNPDSEVIDEPK
;
A
#
# COMPACT_ATOMS: atom_id res chain seq x y z
N MET A 1 52.43 28.31 -19.86
CA MET A 1 51.99 27.47 -18.73
C MET A 1 50.51 27.74 -18.50
N LYS A 2 49.62 26.81 -18.87
CA LYS A 2 48.17 26.93 -18.64
C LYS A 2 47.81 26.17 -17.36
N SER A 3 47.28 26.90 -16.39
CA SER A 3 46.75 26.41 -15.13
C SER A 3 45.49 25.57 -15.38
N THR A 4 45.57 24.26 -15.13
CA THR A 4 44.43 23.35 -15.06
C THR A 4 43.66 23.62 -13.77
N SER A 5 42.57 24.37 -13.86
CA SER A 5 41.56 24.44 -12.80
C SER A 5 40.94 23.05 -12.62
N GLY A 6 41.31 22.37 -11.52
CA GLY A 6 40.65 21.15 -11.11
C GLY A 6 39.18 21.43 -10.81
N MET A 7 38.28 20.77 -11.55
CA MET A 7 36.87 20.71 -11.16
C MET A 7 36.79 20.04 -9.79
N ILE A 8 36.45 20.82 -8.77
CA ILE A 8 36.02 20.28 -7.48
C ILE A 8 34.71 19.54 -7.76
N ILE A 9 34.76 18.22 -7.84
CA ILE A 9 33.57 17.38 -7.79
C ILE A 9 33.03 17.51 -6.37
N VAL A 10 32.11 18.45 -6.17
CA VAL A 10 31.35 18.54 -4.92
C VAL A 10 30.51 17.27 -4.86
N ASP A 11 30.89 16.34 -3.98
CA ASP A 11 30.08 15.17 -3.65
C ASP A 11 28.70 15.68 -3.25
N LYS A 12 27.70 15.43 -4.11
CA LYS A 12 26.31 15.77 -3.81
C LYS A 12 25.91 14.93 -2.60
N LYS A 13 25.94 15.53 -1.40
CA LYS A 13 25.45 14.90 -0.18
C LYS A 13 24.03 14.40 -0.45
N ALA A 14 23.78 13.14 -0.10
CA ALA A 14 22.43 12.59 -0.20
C ALA A 14 21.49 13.44 0.67
N HIS A 15 20.22 13.45 0.27
CA HIS A 15 19.18 14.06 1.08
C HIS A 15 19.00 13.23 2.36
N ILE A 16 19.64 13.63 3.46
CA ILE A 16 19.44 13.00 4.77
C ILE A 16 18.13 13.55 5.33
N CYS A 17 17.07 12.75 5.28
CA CYS A 17 15.85 13.06 6.03
C CYS A 17 16.16 12.96 7.53
N PRO A 18 15.77 13.93 8.37
CA PRO A 18 15.91 13.80 9.80
C PRO A 18 15.15 12.56 10.29
N PRO A 19 15.59 11.91 11.38
CA PRO A 19 14.87 10.80 11.98
C PRO A 19 13.41 11.20 12.20
N SER A 20 12.49 10.38 11.72
CA SER A 20 11.06 10.65 11.85
C SER A 20 10.64 10.48 13.31
N SER A 21 9.91 11.44 13.86
CA SER A 21 9.25 11.33 15.17
C SER A 21 7.86 10.66 15.07
N ALA A 22 7.61 9.90 14.00
CA ALA A 22 6.30 9.32 13.74
C ALA A 22 6.12 8.09 14.63
N THR A 23 4.99 8.02 15.32
CA THR A 23 4.61 6.88 16.16
C THR A 23 3.70 5.88 15.44
N HIS A 24 3.18 6.27 14.27
CA HIS A 24 2.24 5.48 13.48
C HIS A 24 2.58 5.58 11.98
N PRO A 25 2.32 4.53 11.16
CA PRO A 25 2.57 4.56 9.72
C PRO A 25 1.88 5.71 8.98
N SER A 26 0.71 6.17 9.43
CA SER A 26 -0.06 7.24 8.78
C SER A 26 0.71 8.56 8.68
N ASP A 27 1.64 8.81 9.60
CA ASP A 27 2.40 10.07 9.67
C ASP A 27 3.72 9.99 8.90
N ARG A 28 3.88 8.93 8.08
CA ARG A 28 5.00 8.74 7.19
C ARG A 28 4.59 8.94 5.75
N TRP A 29 5.33 9.79 5.04
CA TRP A 29 5.12 9.99 3.61
C TRP A 29 5.33 8.69 2.82
N GLU A 30 6.14 7.78 3.35
CA GLU A 30 6.36 6.45 2.77
C GLU A 30 5.06 5.64 2.69
N SER A 31 4.16 5.78 3.66
CA SER A 31 2.86 5.08 3.62
C SER A 31 1.99 5.59 2.47
N LEU A 32 1.93 6.92 2.30
CA LEU A 32 1.27 7.55 1.15
C LEU A 32 1.90 7.05 -0.15
N PHE A 33 3.23 7.05 -0.23
CA PHE A 33 3.97 6.66 -1.44
C PHE A 33 3.71 5.20 -1.83
N VAL A 34 3.83 4.27 -0.88
CA VAL A 34 3.59 2.84 -1.11
C VAL A 34 2.12 2.58 -1.48
N TYR A 35 1.17 3.18 -0.75
CA TYR A 35 -0.24 2.99 -1.05
C TYR A 35 -0.65 3.59 -2.40
N ALA A 36 -0.11 4.76 -2.77
CA ALA A 36 -0.33 5.35 -4.08
C ALA A 36 0.19 4.45 -5.21
N PHE A 37 1.35 3.82 -5.02
CA PHE A 37 1.86 2.84 -5.97
C PHE A 37 0.92 1.63 -6.10
N ILE A 38 0.41 1.12 -4.98
CA ILE A 38 -0.59 0.03 -4.97
C ILE A 38 -1.82 0.42 -5.80
N CYS A 39 -2.37 1.62 -5.58
CA CYS A 39 -3.55 2.10 -6.30
C CYS A 39 -3.32 2.29 -7.80
N LYS A 40 -2.15 2.80 -8.21
CA LYS A 40 -1.88 3.20 -9.60
C LYS A 40 -1.29 2.09 -10.47
N PHE A 41 -0.44 1.24 -9.89
CA PHE A 41 0.34 0.24 -10.66
C PHE A 41 -0.03 -1.21 -10.34
N THR A 42 -1.00 -1.43 -9.45
CA THR A 42 -1.48 -2.77 -9.11
C THR A 42 -2.99 -2.87 -9.17
N LYS A 43 -3.51 -4.09 -9.09
CA LYS A 43 -4.96 -4.37 -8.99
C LYS A 43 -5.31 -4.95 -7.62
N LEU A 44 -4.59 -4.54 -6.56
CA LEU A 44 -4.75 -5.12 -5.23
C LEU A 44 -5.92 -4.48 -4.46
N ARG A 45 -6.09 -3.16 -4.53
CA ARG A 45 -7.21 -2.45 -3.86
C ARG A 45 -8.55 -3.00 -4.37
N GLY A 46 -9.43 -3.39 -3.46
CA GLY A 46 -10.74 -4.00 -3.76
C GLY A 46 -10.69 -5.44 -4.28
N LYS A 47 -9.50 -5.98 -4.60
CA LYS A 47 -9.32 -7.39 -5.00
C LYS A 47 -8.84 -8.27 -3.84
N VAL A 48 -7.94 -7.73 -3.02
CA VAL A 48 -7.46 -8.40 -1.82
C VAL A 48 -8.50 -8.19 -0.71
N GLU A 49 -9.01 -9.29 -0.16
CA GLU A 49 -10.01 -9.25 0.92
C GLU A 49 -9.45 -8.43 2.10
N GLY A 50 -10.14 -7.34 2.44
CA GLY A 50 -9.76 -6.43 3.52
C GLY A 50 -8.92 -5.22 3.10
N LEU A 51 -8.39 -5.12 1.87
CA LEU A 51 -7.61 -3.96 1.41
C LEU A 51 -8.49 -2.99 0.61
N GLU A 52 -9.13 -2.06 1.29
CA GLU A 52 -10.05 -1.09 0.67
C GLU A 52 -9.55 0.36 0.76
N THR A 53 -8.92 0.70 1.87
CA THR A 53 -8.51 2.06 2.24
C THR A 53 -7.05 2.08 2.69
N PRO A 54 -6.39 3.26 2.72
CA PRO A 54 -5.04 3.37 3.28
C PRO A 54 -4.97 2.94 4.75
N MET A 55 -6.06 3.11 5.52
CA MET A 55 -6.13 2.66 6.91
C MET A 55 -6.02 1.12 7.03
N ASP A 56 -6.58 0.37 6.07
CA ASP A 56 -6.46 -1.10 6.09
C ASP A 56 -5.01 -1.54 5.80
N PHE A 57 -4.31 -0.81 4.92
CA PHE A 57 -2.89 -1.01 4.66
C PHE A 57 -2.02 -0.71 5.89
N GLU A 58 -2.28 0.42 6.55
CA GLU A 58 -1.57 0.85 7.77
C GLU A 58 -1.81 -0.15 8.92
N ALA A 59 -3.05 -0.61 9.11
CA ALA A 59 -3.38 -1.63 10.11
C ALA A 59 -2.67 -2.96 9.84
N ALA A 60 -2.57 -3.38 8.57
CA ALA A 60 -1.87 -4.59 8.19
C ALA A 60 -0.34 -4.53 8.45
N LEU A 61 0.26 -3.33 8.41
CA LEU A 61 1.68 -3.13 8.75
C LEU A 61 1.96 -3.30 10.25
N LEU A 62 1.00 -2.90 11.10
CA LEU A 62 1.14 -2.98 12.56
C LEU A 62 1.10 -4.40 13.10
N LEU A 63 0.55 -5.36 12.35
CA LEU A 63 0.45 -6.75 12.80
C LEU A 63 1.84 -7.41 12.82
N PRO A 64 2.28 -8.00 13.95
CA PRO A 64 3.58 -8.69 14.05
C PRO A 64 3.55 -10.12 13.49
N VAL A 65 2.56 -10.43 12.63
CA VAL A 65 2.31 -11.76 12.08
C VAL A 65 1.95 -11.68 10.60
N PRO A 66 2.14 -12.77 9.82
CA PRO A 66 1.67 -12.84 8.45
C PRO A 66 0.17 -12.53 8.38
N ASN A 67 -0.20 -11.68 7.43
CA ASN A 67 -1.60 -11.35 7.15
C ASN A 67 -1.86 -11.33 5.64
N THR A 68 -3.13 -11.50 5.26
CA THR A 68 -3.54 -11.60 3.86
C THR A 68 -3.13 -10.38 3.05
N ILE A 69 -3.32 -9.17 3.60
CA ILE A 69 -3.04 -7.91 2.90
C ILE A 69 -1.55 -7.80 2.57
N MET A 70 -0.66 -7.93 3.57
CA MET A 70 0.78 -7.83 3.34
C MET A 70 1.31 -8.98 2.49
N THR A 71 0.82 -10.20 2.69
CA THR A 71 1.26 -11.35 1.88
C THR A 71 0.96 -11.13 0.40
N GLN A 72 -0.22 -10.61 0.06
CA GLN A 72 -0.60 -10.32 -1.33
C GLN A 72 0.18 -9.13 -1.91
N ILE A 73 0.45 -8.09 -1.12
CA ILE A 73 1.30 -6.96 -1.53
C ILE A 73 2.71 -7.43 -1.85
N LEU A 74 3.35 -8.14 -0.92
CA LEU A 74 4.70 -8.69 -1.11
C LEU A 74 4.74 -9.64 -2.31
N THR A 75 3.71 -10.47 -2.49
CA THR A 75 3.61 -11.39 -3.63
C THR A 75 3.62 -10.61 -4.95
N ARG A 76 2.77 -9.58 -5.06
CA ARG A 76 2.71 -8.76 -6.28
C ARG A 76 4.01 -7.99 -6.51
N PHE A 77 4.62 -7.44 -5.46
CA PHE A 77 5.87 -6.68 -5.56
C PHE A 77 7.03 -7.57 -6.01
N ILE A 78 7.14 -8.79 -5.48
CA ILE A 78 8.12 -9.78 -5.94
C ILE A 78 7.88 -10.13 -7.40
N LEU A 79 6.64 -10.42 -7.80
CA LEU A 79 6.32 -10.80 -9.19
C LEU A 79 6.57 -9.65 -10.19
N ASN A 80 6.42 -8.40 -9.78
CA ASN A 80 6.73 -7.24 -10.61
C ASN A 80 8.23 -7.09 -10.90
N LEU A 81 9.10 -7.55 -9.98
CA LEU A 81 10.56 -7.53 -10.13
C LEU A 81 11.14 -8.84 -10.69
N ARG A 82 10.56 -9.98 -10.30
CA ARG A 82 10.95 -11.33 -10.70
C ARG A 82 9.69 -12.14 -11.10
N PRO A 83 9.19 -11.98 -12.34
CA PRO A 83 7.91 -12.58 -12.78
C PRO A 83 7.87 -14.12 -12.75
N GLN A 84 9.03 -14.78 -12.79
CA GLN A 84 9.14 -16.25 -12.79
C GLN A 84 9.17 -16.87 -11.39
N THR A 85 9.09 -16.05 -10.33
CA THR A 85 9.14 -16.54 -8.95
C THR A 85 7.90 -17.38 -8.64
N ARG A 86 8.11 -18.57 -8.06
CA ARG A 86 7.04 -19.51 -7.65
C ARG A 86 7.06 -19.70 -6.13
N ASN A 87 6.00 -20.31 -5.58
CA ASN A 87 5.90 -20.70 -4.17
C ASN A 87 5.97 -19.51 -3.19
N LEU A 88 5.12 -18.52 -3.41
CA LEU A 88 5.00 -17.31 -2.57
C LEU A 88 3.93 -17.50 -1.48
N SER A 89 4.05 -18.54 -0.66
CA SER A 89 3.21 -18.72 0.53
C SER A 89 3.68 -17.83 1.68
N SER A 90 2.83 -17.65 2.70
CA SER A 90 3.13 -16.86 3.91
C SER A 90 4.45 -17.25 4.59
N ASP A 91 4.82 -18.52 4.51
CA ASP A 91 5.95 -19.10 5.24
C ASP A 91 7.29 -18.84 4.54
N ILE A 92 7.27 -18.69 3.21
CA ILE A 92 8.49 -18.57 2.39
C ILE A 92 8.69 -17.12 1.91
N ILE A 93 7.62 -16.33 1.89
CA ILE A 93 7.66 -15.00 1.28
C ILE A 93 8.65 -14.06 1.97
N ALA A 94 8.81 -14.12 3.30
CA ALA A 94 9.76 -13.28 4.02
C ALA A 94 11.21 -13.55 3.57
N THR A 95 11.61 -14.81 3.43
CA THR A 95 12.93 -15.20 2.91
C THR A 95 13.10 -14.75 1.46
N THR A 96 12.03 -14.83 0.66
CA THR A 96 12.05 -14.37 -0.73
C THR A 96 12.21 -12.86 -0.83
N VAL A 97 11.54 -12.09 0.03
CA VAL A 97 11.70 -10.63 0.15
C VAL A 97 13.16 -10.28 0.42
N ALA A 98 13.79 -10.93 1.41
CA ALA A 98 15.20 -10.72 1.72
C ALA A 98 16.10 -11.04 0.53
N SER A 99 15.90 -12.18 -0.13
CA SER A 99 16.69 -12.60 -1.31
C SER A 99 16.55 -11.65 -2.51
N VAL A 100 15.34 -11.14 -2.77
CA VAL A 100 15.12 -10.15 -3.85
C VAL A 100 15.83 -8.86 -3.50
N LEU A 101 15.66 -8.36 -2.28
CA LEU A 101 16.27 -7.10 -1.86
C LEU A 101 17.80 -7.18 -1.91
N GLN A 102 18.38 -8.29 -1.43
CA GLN A 102 19.83 -8.52 -1.42
C GLN A 102 20.45 -8.51 -2.82
N GLU A 103 19.72 -8.91 -3.87
CA GLU A 103 20.20 -8.81 -5.26
C GLU A 103 20.46 -7.35 -5.65
N TYR A 104 19.52 -6.45 -5.33
CA TYR A 104 19.62 -5.04 -5.70
C TYR A 104 20.56 -4.26 -4.78
N LEU A 105 20.69 -4.63 -3.50
CA LEU A 105 21.62 -3.98 -2.56
C LEU A 105 23.09 -4.18 -2.95
N LYS A 106 23.43 -5.20 -3.77
CA LYS A 106 24.79 -5.41 -4.31
C LYS A 106 25.19 -4.37 -5.35
N SER A 107 24.23 -3.62 -5.90
CA SER A 107 24.52 -2.54 -6.84
C SER A 107 25.11 -1.32 -6.11
N ASN A 108 25.73 -0.41 -6.88
CA ASN A 108 26.23 0.87 -6.36
C ASN A 108 25.11 1.93 -6.22
N GLU A 109 23.85 1.56 -6.48
CA GLU A 109 22.72 2.48 -6.31
C GLU A 109 22.42 2.69 -4.82
N ARG A 110 22.26 3.94 -4.40
CA ARG A 110 21.97 4.27 -3.00
C ARG A 110 20.51 3.93 -2.68
N THR A 111 20.30 2.98 -1.78
CA THR A 111 18.98 2.61 -1.27
C THR A 111 18.64 3.35 0.02
N VAL A 112 17.44 3.11 0.55
CA VAL A 112 17.05 3.56 1.91
C VAL A 112 17.90 2.93 3.02
N PHE A 113 18.67 1.89 2.70
CA PHE A 113 19.58 1.18 3.59
C PHE A 113 21.06 1.50 3.29
N TRP A 114 21.32 2.62 2.60
CA TRP A 114 22.67 3.10 2.36
C TRP A 114 23.35 3.55 3.66
N ASN A 115 24.55 3.05 3.90
CA ASN A 115 25.42 3.52 4.98
C ASN A 115 26.50 4.46 4.39
N ASP A 116 26.47 5.72 4.81
CA ASP A 116 27.39 6.74 4.30
C ASP A 116 28.85 6.54 4.76
N GLU A 117 29.09 5.94 5.93
CA GLU A 117 30.43 5.66 6.44
C GLU A 117 31.12 4.58 5.60
N TRP A 118 30.38 3.52 5.26
CA TRP A 118 30.90 2.39 4.50
C TRP A 118 30.71 2.54 2.99
N LYS A 119 29.99 3.59 2.56
CA LYS A 119 29.63 3.88 1.16
C LYS A 119 29.07 2.66 0.43
N ARG A 120 28.18 1.92 1.10
CA ARG A 120 27.50 0.75 0.54
C ARG A 120 26.13 0.57 1.16
N ASN A 121 25.27 -0.16 0.47
CA ASN A 121 24.03 -0.65 1.07
C ASN A 121 24.33 -1.71 2.12
N VAL A 122 23.62 -1.65 3.24
CA VAL A 122 23.66 -2.66 4.31
C VAL A 122 22.43 -3.56 4.18
N ASP A 123 22.60 -4.85 4.48
CA ASP A 123 21.48 -5.78 4.50
C ASP A 123 20.57 -5.47 5.70
N PRO A 124 19.32 -5.04 5.47
CA PRO A 124 18.42 -4.66 6.55
C PRO A 124 17.88 -5.87 7.32
N PHE A 125 18.03 -7.08 6.80
CA PHE A 125 17.61 -8.31 7.48
C PHE A 125 18.71 -8.91 8.36
N GLN A 126 19.93 -8.39 8.30
CA GLN A 126 21.04 -8.88 9.10
C GLN A 126 20.79 -8.65 10.60
N GLY A 127 20.81 -9.72 11.39
CA GLY A 127 20.65 -9.64 12.85
C GLY A 127 19.21 -9.50 13.33
N LEU A 128 18.22 -9.68 12.46
CA LEU A 128 16.83 -9.87 12.88
C LEU A 128 16.63 -11.30 13.42
N ASP A 129 15.86 -11.42 14.51
CA ASP A 129 15.44 -12.70 15.08
C ASP A 129 14.64 -13.53 14.08
N ASP A 130 14.41 -14.82 14.40
CA ASP A 130 13.77 -15.84 13.54
C ASP A 130 12.40 -15.45 12.92
N GLY A 131 11.75 -14.39 13.40
CA GLY A 131 10.49 -13.86 12.84
C GLY A 131 10.65 -12.91 11.63
N GLY A 132 11.87 -12.46 11.32
CA GLY A 132 12.20 -11.70 10.09
C GLY A 132 11.29 -10.50 9.80
N PHE A 133 10.83 -10.40 8.55
CA PHE A 133 9.93 -9.30 8.11
C PHE A 133 8.65 -9.20 8.96
N TRP A 134 8.10 -10.32 9.41
CA TRP A 134 6.78 -10.37 10.03
C TRP A 134 6.78 -9.86 11.47
N SER A 135 7.75 -10.29 12.28
CA SER A 135 7.87 -9.85 13.67
C SER A 135 8.45 -8.44 13.83
N SER A 136 9.02 -7.88 12.75
CA SER A 136 9.62 -6.55 12.77
C SER A 136 8.61 -5.43 13.01
N GLU A 137 9.11 -4.31 13.55
CA GLU A 137 8.35 -3.07 13.71
C GLU A 137 7.83 -2.52 12.37
N TRP A 138 6.73 -1.76 12.45
CA TRP A 138 6.08 -1.22 11.25
C TRP A 138 7.00 -0.29 10.44
N ASP A 139 7.91 0.45 11.09
CA ASP A 139 8.85 1.36 10.41
C ASP A 139 9.81 0.57 9.50
N PHE A 140 10.29 -0.57 9.98
CA PHE A 140 11.12 -1.47 9.20
C PHE A 140 10.35 -2.03 8.00
N LYS A 141 9.15 -2.58 8.23
CA LYS A 141 8.28 -3.11 7.16
C LYS A 141 8.02 -2.06 6.09
N LEU A 142 7.73 -0.83 6.52
CA LEU A 142 7.46 0.28 5.62
C LEU A 142 8.69 0.70 4.79
N LYS A 143 9.89 0.75 5.38
CA LYS A 143 11.14 1.00 4.64
C LYS A 143 11.42 -0.06 3.58
N VAL A 144 11.19 -1.34 3.92
CA VAL A 144 11.30 -2.45 2.96
C VAL A 144 10.31 -2.24 1.82
N LEU A 145 9.02 -1.99 2.11
CA LEU A 145 8.02 -1.74 1.06
C LEU A 145 8.36 -0.53 0.20
N ARG A 146 8.81 0.58 0.80
CA ARG A 146 9.29 1.75 0.06
C ARG A 146 10.40 1.35 -0.92
N GLN A 147 11.40 0.60 -0.45
CA GLN A 147 12.50 0.19 -1.32
C GLN A 147 12.02 -0.69 -2.48
N PHE A 148 11.09 -1.61 -2.23
CA PHE A 148 10.47 -2.39 -3.29
C PHE A 148 9.73 -1.53 -4.31
N VAL A 149 9.03 -0.47 -3.88
CA VAL A 149 8.36 0.46 -4.79
C VAL A 149 9.38 1.20 -5.65
N GLU A 150 10.45 1.72 -5.05
CA GLU A 150 11.54 2.40 -5.79
C GLU A 150 12.16 1.45 -6.82
N LEU A 151 12.49 0.22 -6.44
CA LEU A 151 13.04 -0.79 -7.36
C LEU A 151 12.07 -1.12 -8.50
N GLN A 152 10.77 -1.19 -8.22
CA GLN A 152 9.77 -1.47 -9.25
C GLN A 152 9.64 -0.32 -10.25
N LEU A 153 9.71 0.92 -9.79
CA LEU A 153 9.66 2.10 -10.68
C LEU A 153 10.89 2.17 -11.61
N VAL A 154 12.03 1.62 -11.20
CA VAL A 154 13.27 1.63 -11.97
C VAL A 154 13.45 0.39 -12.85
N HIS A 155 13.20 -0.81 -12.30
CA HIS A 155 13.61 -2.08 -12.90
C HIS A 155 12.45 -2.92 -13.45
N SER A 156 11.19 -2.66 -13.06
CA SER A 156 10.07 -3.42 -13.60
C SER A 156 9.74 -2.96 -15.02
N ASN A 157 9.99 -3.83 -16.01
CA ASN A 157 9.71 -3.54 -17.41
C ASN A 157 8.23 -3.21 -17.67
N GLU A 158 7.30 -3.88 -16.99
CA GLU A 158 5.86 -3.63 -17.12
C GLU A 158 5.50 -2.23 -16.65
N ILE A 159 5.96 -1.84 -15.46
CA ILE A 159 5.68 -0.52 -14.87
C ILE A 159 6.35 0.58 -15.67
N LYS A 160 7.61 0.38 -16.06
CA LYS A 160 8.32 1.34 -16.90
C LYS A 160 7.60 1.55 -18.23
N ALA A 161 7.12 0.48 -18.88
CA ALA A 161 6.37 0.58 -20.12
C ALA A 161 5.05 1.35 -19.94
N LEU A 162 4.35 1.19 -18.80
CA LEU A 162 3.16 1.99 -18.47
C LEU A 162 3.50 3.47 -18.35
N ILE A 163 4.58 3.81 -17.66
CA ILE A 163 5.04 5.20 -17.50
C ILE A 163 5.50 5.78 -18.85
N ASP A 164 6.32 5.05 -19.60
CA ASP A 164 6.80 5.48 -20.92
C ASP A 164 5.62 5.76 -21.86
N ARG A 165 4.58 4.90 -21.86
CA ARG A 165 3.34 5.11 -22.63
C ARG A 165 2.59 6.36 -22.19
N ALA A 166 2.45 6.58 -20.88
CA ALA A 166 1.74 7.74 -20.35
C ALA A 166 2.44 9.07 -20.70
N TRP A 167 3.77 9.08 -20.78
CA TRP A 167 4.58 10.25 -21.16
C TRP A 167 4.95 10.31 -22.64
N GLY A 168 4.53 9.35 -23.47
CA GLY A 168 4.89 9.28 -24.89
C GLY A 168 6.40 9.10 -25.14
N VAL A 169 7.12 8.47 -24.21
CA VAL A 169 8.57 8.25 -24.31
C VAL A 169 8.87 7.11 -25.29
N ILE A 170 9.78 7.37 -26.22
CA ILE A 170 10.23 6.38 -27.22
C ILE A 170 11.69 6.01 -26.95
N HIS A 171 11.91 4.80 -26.46
CA HIS A 171 13.24 4.19 -26.42
C HIS A 171 13.47 3.50 -27.78
N ASN A 172 14.26 4.14 -28.67
CA ASN A 172 14.65 3.73 -30.04
C ASN A 172 14.00 4.50 -31.22
N LYS A 173 14.28 5.80 -31.31
CA LYS A 173 13.87 6.68 -32.44
C LYS A 173 14.36 6.24 -33.83
N HIS A 174 15.25 5.26 -33.94
CA HIS A 174 15.87 4.84 -35.21
C HIS A 174 15.12 3.76 -35.99
N LYS A 175 14.08 3.12 -35.41
CA LYS A 175 13.22 2.19 -36.16
C LYS A 175 12.08 2.96 -36.83
N LYS A 176 12.28 3.32 -38.10
CA LYS A 176 11.46 4.22 -38.93
C LYS A 176 9.98 3.84 -39.20
N HIS A 177 9.37 2.89 -38.48
CA HIS A 177 8.01 2.44 -38.84
C HIS A 177 7.05 2.08 -37.69
N GLU A 178 7.43 2.18 -36.42
CA GLU A 178 6.46 2.03 -35.35
C GLU A 178 5.71 3.36 -35.15
N ILE A 179 4.45 3.38 -35.60
CA ILE A 179 3.48 4.43 -35.28
C ILE A 179 3.46 4.54 -33.76
N THR A 180 3.97 5.64 -33.24
CA THR A 180 4.00 5.89 -31.80
C THR A 180 2.56 5.94 -31.32
N PRO A 181 2.13 5.08 -30.37
CA PRO A 181 0.83 5.26 -29.77
C PRO A 181 0.82 6.61 -29.06
N ALA A 182 -0.13 7.48 -29.41
CA ALA A 182 -0.31 8.74 -28.73
C ALA A 182 -0.48 8.48 -27.22
N PRO A 183 -0.03 9.41 -26.35
CA PRO A 183 -0.32 9.33 -24.93
C PRO A 183 -1.83 9.09 -24.72
N PRO A 184 -2.19 8.20 -23.80
CA PRO A 184 -3.59 7.92 -23.52
C PRO A 184 -4.31 9.19 -23.03
N PRO A 185 -5.62 9.32 -23.32
CA PRO A 185 -6.39 10.48 -22.90
C PRO A 185 -6.56 10.53 -21.37
N PRO A 186 -6.90 11.69 -20.77
CA PRO A 186 -6.95 11.86 -19.31
C PRO A 186 -7.85 10.86 -18.56
N GLU A 187 -8.88 10.34 -19.22
CA GLU A 187 -9.82 9.37 -18.66
C GLU A 187 -9.26 7.95 -18.54
N ASP A 188 -8.17 7.63 -19.25
CA ASP A 188 -7.50 6.32 -19.13
C ASP A 188 -6.88 6.17 -17.74
N PRO A 189 -7.09 5.06 -17.01
CA PRO A 189 -6.47 4.84 -15.69
C PRO A 189 -4.94 4.93 -15.68
N TYR A 190 -4.30 4.74 -16.83
CA TYR A 190 -2.87 4.83 -17.04
C TYR A 190 -2.47 6.11 -17.79
N SER A 191 -3.31 7.15 -17.77
CA SER A 191 -2.96 8.49 -18.23
C SER A 191 -1.89 9.15 -17.38
N MET A 192 -1.22 10.16 -17.93
CA MET A 192 -0.25 10.95 -17.18
C MET A 192 -0.91 11.56 -15.93
N GLU A 193 -2.13 12.07 -16.08
CA GLU A 193 -2.93 12.69 -15.02
C GLU A 193 -3.25 11.69 -13.91
N ASN A 194 -3.60 10.45 -14.27
CA ASN A 194 -3.95 9.41 -13.30
C ASN A 194 -2.72 8.71 -12.69
N LEU A 195 -1.56 8.71 -13.35
CA LEU A 195 -0.31 8.17 -12.80
C LEU A 195 0.46 9.20 -11.95
N LEU A 196 0.33 10.49 -12.24
CA LEU A 196 0.98 11.53 -11.48
C LEU A 196 0.37 11.64 -10.07
N LEU A 197 1.22 11.87 -9.06
CA LEU A 197 0.78 12.17 -7.70
C LEU A 197 0.98 13.67 -7.44
N VAL A 198 -0.11 14.43 -7.54
CA VAL A 198 -0.14 15.87 -7.28
C VAL A 198 -0.89 16.19 -6.00
N PRO A 199 -0.53 17.27 -5.28
CA PRO A 199 -1.34 17.73 -4.18
C PRO A 199 -2.71 18.19 -4.70
N LEU A 200 -3.75 17.91 -3.92
CA LEU A 200 -5.11 18.37 -4.19
C LEU A 200 -5.20 19.90 -4.24
N GLY A 201 -4.39 20.56 -3.41
CA GLY A 201 -4.30 22.00 -3.35
C GLY A 201 -3.39 22.48 -2.23
N GLN A 202 -3.39 23.78 -2.02
CA GLN A 202 -2.54 24.45 -1.03
C GLN A 202 -3.33 25.52 -0.28
N ASP A 203 -3.15 25.61 1.04
CA ASP A 203 -3.79 26.65 1.86
C ASP A 203 -3.05 28.00 1.80
N CYS A 204 -3.59 29.00 2.51
CA CYS A 204 -3.01 30.33 2.63
C CYS A 204 -1.65 30.32 3.37
N GLN A 205 -1.36 29.29 4.17
CA GLN A 205 -0.09 29.08 4.87
C GLN A 205 0.92 28.27 4.05
N ARG A 206 0.58 27.95 2.79
CA ARG A 206 1.40 27.19 1.86
C ARG A 206 1.61 25.72 2.24
N LYS A 207 0.72 25.17 3.05
CA LYS A 207 0.63 23.73 3.33
C LYS A 207 -0.12 23.04 2.20
N ARG A 208 0.41 21.91 1.74
CA ARG A 208 -0.15 21.10 0.67
C ARG A 208 -0.99 19.98 1.24
N TYR A 209 -2.09 19.70 0.59
CA TYR A 209 -3.00 18.63 0.97
C TYR A 209 -2.96 17.56 -0.11
N TRP A 210 -2.87 16.29 0.31
CA TRP A 210 -2.68 15.15 -0.56
C TRP A 210 -3.75 14.12 -0.28
N VAL A 211 -4.22 13.49 -1.35
CA VAL A 211 -5.14 12.37 -1.27
C VAL A 211 -4.83 11.40 -2.40
N ILE A 212 -5.00 10.11 -2.16
CA ILE A 212 -4.66 9.04 -3.09
C ILE A 212 -5.90 8.42 -3.72
N ASP A 213 -6.94 8.23 -2.90
CA ASP A 213 -8.13 7.49 -3.28
C ASP A 213 -9.40 8.21 -2.79
N ASP A 214 -10.54 7.52 -2.90
CA ASP A 214 -11.85 8.05 -2.56
C ASP A 214 -12.17 7.97 -1.05
N SER A 215 -11.22 7.49 -0.24
CA SER A 215 -11.38 7.42 1.21
C SER A 215 -11.33 8.83 1.85
N PRO A 216 -11.80 9.00 3.10
CA PRO A 216 -11.68 10.28 3.81
C PRO A 216 -10.25 10.64 4.22
N ARG A 217 -9.25 9.82 3.88
CA ARG A 217 -7.85 10.06 4.24
C ARG A 217 -7.33 11.31 3.54
N VAL A 218 -6.84 12.26 4.34
CA VAL A 218 -6.12 13.44 3.84
C VAL A 218 -4.79 13.54 4.56
N TYR A 219 -3.73 13.72 3.78
CA TYR A 219 -2.40 14.02 4.30
C TYR A 219 -2.08 15.49 4.07
N MET A 220 -1.26 16.05 4.94
CA MET A 220 -0.78 17.41 4.83
C MET A 220 0.73 17.42 4.88
N SER A 221 1.35 18.21 4.01
CA SER A 221 2.78 18.47 4.06
C SER A 221 3.09 19.95 4.03
N THR A 222 4.27 20.34 4.54
CA THR A 222 4.81 21.67 4.28
C THR A 222 5.44 21.74 2.88
N ASN A 223 6.71 22.13 2.77
CA ASN A 223 7.42 22.13 1.50
C ASN A 223 8.11 20.77 1.30
N PRO A 224 7.61 19.89 0.41
CA PRO A 224 8.15 18.54 0.25
C PRO A 224 9.57 18.51 -0.35
N TRP A 225 10.07 19.64 -0.85
CA TRP A 225 11.42 19.77 -1.40
C TRP A 225 12.44 20.26 -0.35
N LYS A 226 12.03 20.41 0.91
CA LYS A 226 12.90 20.75 2.03
C LYS A 226 13.10 19.54 2.93
N ILE A 227 14.30 19.39 3.46
CA ILE A 227 14.65 18.33 4.43
C ILE A 227 13.77 18.40 5.69
N THR A 228 13.37 19.61 6.10
CA THR A 228 12.49 19.86 7.24
C THR A 228 11.00 19.78 6.88
N ALA A 229 10.65 19.13 5.77
CA ALA A 229 9.27 18.89 5.41
C ALA A 229 8.58 18.10 6.53
N ALA A 230 7.53 18.68 7.09
CA ALA A 230 6.60 17.92 7.92
C ALA A 230 5.60 17.23 7.01
N PHE A 231 5.20 16.03 7.40
CA PHE A 231 4.16 15.25 6.75
C PHE A 231 3.33 14.58 7.84
N GLU A 232 2.01 14.70 7.79
CA GLU A 232 1.11 14.10 8.77
C GLU A 232 -0.24 13.75 8.13
N ALA A 233 -0.91 12.73 8.66
CA ALA A 233 -2.28 12.47 8.30
C ALA A 233 -3.22 13.38 9.12
N VAL A 234 -4.02 14.19 8.45
CA VAL A 234 -4.90 15.17 9.11
C VAL A 234 -6.35 14.70 9.22
N CYS A 235 -6.75 13.72 8.42
CA CYS A 235 -8.07 13.10 8.44
C CYS A 235 -7.98 11.60 8.14
N SER A 236 -8.82 10.81 8.78
CA SER A 236 -9.02 9.37 8.56
C SER A 236 -10.51 9.00 8.53
N THR A 237 -11.39 9.90 8.98
CA THR A 237 -12.83 9.71 9.08
C THR A 237 -13.59 10.83 8.39
N ARG A 238 -14.86 10.59 8.06
CA ARG A 238 -15.74 11.59 7.48
C ARG A 238 -15.86 12.84 8.37
N ASP A 239 -16.00 12.64 9.68
CA ASP A 239 -16.20 13.73 10.62
C ASP A 239 -14.93 14.59 10.74
N GLU A 240 -13.75 13.96 10.78
CA GLU A 240 -12.47 14.67 10.71
C GLU A 240 -12.33 15.45 9.39
N TYR A 241 -12.77 14.87 8.28
CA TYR A 241 -12.74 15.52 6.97
C TYR A 241 -13.63 16.77 6.91
N VAL A 242 -14.85 16.69 7.43
CA VAL A 242 -15.75 17.85 7.56
C VAL A 242 -15.17 18.89 8.52
N ALA A 243 -14.61 18.45 9.66
CA ALA A 243 -13.94 19.35 10.60
C ALA A 243 -12.72 20.05 9.99
N LEU A 244 -11.97 19.38 9.11
CA LEU A 244 -10.89 19.98 8.34
C LEU A 244 -11.40 21.08 7.41
N ILE A 245 -12.51 20.84 6.70
CA ILE A 245 -13.14 21.85 5.83
C ILE A 245 -13.55 23.08 6.65
N GLU A 246 -14.21 22.90 7.79
CA GLU A 246 -14.61 24.01 8.65
C GLU A 246 -13.40 24.77 9.24
N ARG A 247 -12.33 24.04 9.61
CA ARG A 247 -11.07 24.64 10.03
C ARG A 247 -10.42 25.46 8.92
N LEU A 248 -10.49 25.00 7.67
CA LEU A 248 -9.96 25.73 6.52
C LEU A 248 -10.82 26.97 6.21
N LYS A 249 -12.15 26.85 6.28
CA LYS A 249 -13.09 27.98 6.11
C LYS A 249 -12.87 29.08 7.15
N SER A 250 -12.66 28.72 8.42
CA SER A 250 -12.40 29.73 9.47
C SER A 250 -11.07 30.47 9.29
N ARG A 251 -10.15 29.92 8.49
CA ARG A 251 -8.88 30.54 8.09
C ARG A 251 -8.92 31.13 6.69
N ALA A 252 -10.11 31.19 6.08
CA ALA A 252 -10.26 31.73 4.74
C ALA A 252 -9.88 33.22 4.73
N PRO A 253 -9.17 33.67 3.69
CA PRO A 253 -8.92 35.09 3.48
C PRO A 253 -10.24 35.87 3.40
N PRO A 254 -10.28 37.12 3.89
CA PRO A 254 -11.47 37.95 3.78
C PRO A 254 -11.87 38.16 2.32
N GLU A 255 -13.15 38.39 2.08
CA GLU A 255 -13.62 38.67 0.73
C GLU A 255 -12.92 39.93 0.18
N PRO A 256 -12.47 39.88 -1.09
CA PRO A 256 -11.82 41.04 -1.69
C PRO A 256 -12.80 42.21 -1.72
N LYS A 257 -12.33 43.40 -1.33
CA LYS A 257 -13.08 44.64 -1.51
C LYS A 257 -13.34 44.87 -3.01
N ASN A 258 -14.46 45.52 -3.35
CA ASN A 258 -14.88 45.77 -4.74
C ASN A 258 -13.70 46.23 -5.63
N GLY A 259 -13.36 45.40 -6.63
CA GLY A 259 -12.30 45.66 -7.62
C GLY A 259 -10.91 45.09 -7.29
N GLN A 260 -10.66 44.57 -6.09
CA GLN A 260 -9.37 43.93 -5.77
C GLN A 260 -9.31 42.47 -6.22
N ARG A 261 -8.22 42.09 -6.91
CA ARG A 261 -7.97 40.70 -7.30
C ARG A 261 -7.39 39.94 -6.10
N ARG A 262 -7.90 38.72 -5.86
CA ARG A 262 -7.32 37.80 -4.88
C ARG A 262 -5.87 37.49 -5.19
N THR A 263 -5.02 37.40 -4.17
CA THR A 263 -3.64 36.97 -4.33
C THR A 263 -3.56 35.49 -4.74
N LYS A 264 -2.44 35.04 -5.34
CA LYS A 264 -2.28 33.63 -5.76
C LYS A 264 -2.52 32.62 -4.60
N PRO A 265 -2.01 32.84 -3.36
CA PRO A 265 -2.31 31.96 -2.23
C PRO A 265 -3.79 31.91 -1.86
N GLU A 266 -4.51 33.02 -1.96
CA GLU A 266 -5.95 33.08 -1.65
C GLU A 266 -6.78 32.32 -2.69
N GLN A 267 -6.40 32.44 -3.97
CA GLN A 267 -7.00 31.66 -5.06
C GLN A 267 -6.75 30.17 -4.86
N ALA A 268 -5.52 29.77 -4.52
CA ALA A 268 -5.16 28.38 -4.23
C ALA A 268 -5.95 27.82 -3.04
N HIS A 269 -6.07 28.58 -1.96
CA HIS A 269 -6.86 28.20 -0.79
C HIS A 269 -8.35 28.03 -1.12
N SER A 270 -8.90 28.94 -1.92
CA SER A 270 -10.30 28.87 -2.38
C SER A 270 -10.54 27.65 -3.27
N ALA A 271 -9.60 27.34 -4.18
CA ALA A 271 -9.66 26.16 -5.02
C ALA A 271 -9.57 24.86 -4.20
N LEU A 272 -8.67 24.81 -3.20
CA LEU A 272 -8.57 23.69 -2.27
C LEU A 272 -9.90 23.45 -1.54
N LEU A 273 -10.50 24.50 -0.97
CA LEU A 273 -11.78 24.39 -0.27
C LEU A 273 -12.88 23.83 -1.17
N LYS A 274 -13.00 24.35 -2.40
CA LYS A 274 -13.99 23.87 -3.37
C LYS A 274 -13.78 22.39 -3.67
N VAL A 275 -12.56 21.98 -4.00
CA VAL A 275 -12.26 20.58 -4.33
C VAL A 275 -12.52 19.67 -3.14
N LEU A 276 -12.18 20.08 -1.91
CA LEU A 276 -12.49 19.28 -0.71
C LEU A 276 -14.00 19.13 -0.49
N GLN A 277 -14.79 20.18 -0.72
CA GLN A 277 -16.25 20.15 -0.59
C GLN A 277 -16.90 19.25 -1.64
N ASP A 278 -16.51 19.38 -2.91
CA ASP A 278 -17.07 18.60 -4.02
C ASP A 278 -16.89 17.09 -3.79
N ARG A 279 -15.80 16.71 -3.10
CA ARG A 279 -15.45 15.32 -2.78
C ARG A 279 -16.27 14.66 -1.69
N ILE A 280 -17.05 15.39 -0.89
CA ILE A 280 -17.83 14.80 0.21
C ILE A 280 -18.74 13.69 -0.32
N THR A 281 -19.37 13.92 -1.47
CA THR A 281 -20.27 12.93 -2.10
C THR A 281 -19.55 11.65 -2.51
N ILE A 282 -18.31 11.77 -3.01
CA ILE A 282 -17.47 10.63 -3.41
C ILE A 282 -17.04 9.83 -2.18
N ILE A 283 -16.65 10.52 -1.11
CA ILE A 283 -16.26 9.91 0.17
C ILE A 283 -17.44 9.16 0.78
N ASP A 284 -18.63 9.76 0.81
CA ASP A 284 -19.82 9.12 1.37
C ASP A 284 -20.18 7.85 0.58
N ALA A 285 -20.04 7.87 -0.75
CA ALA A 285 -20.23 6.69 -1.59
C ALA A 285 -19.17 5.59 -1.34
N ASP A 286 -17.89 5.96 -1.18
CA ASP A 286 -16.83 4.98 -0.89
C ASP A 286 -16.99 4.37 0.50
N ILE A 287 -17.34 5.17 1.53
CA ILE A 287 -17.63 4.65 2.87
C ILE A 287 -18.76 3.62 2.82
N ALA A 288 -19.85 3.91 2.11
CA ALA A 288 -20.97 2.96 1.95
C ALA A 288 -20.52 1.67 1.23
N ARG A 289 -19.69 1.79 0.19
CA ARG A 289 -19.11 0.66 -0.53
C ARG A 289 -18.23 -0.20 0.39
N VAL A 290 -17.31 0.41 1.14
CA VAL A 290 -16.41 -0.28 2.06
C VAL A 290 -17.19 -0.98 3.18
N GLN A 291 -18.19 -0.32 3.76
CA GLN A 291 -19.06 -0.93 4.77
C GLN A 291 -19.80 -2.16 4.23
N LYS A 292 -20.28 -2.11 2.97
CA LYS A 292 -20.92 -3.26 2.32
C LYS A 292 -19.96 -4.42 2.15
N VAL A 293 -18.71 -4.16 1.78
CA VAL A 293 -17.67 -5.20 1.65
C VAL A 293 -17.33 -5.78 3.02
N ARG A 294 -17.09 -4.95 4.04
CA ARG A 294 -16.78 -5.40 5.40
C ARG A 294 -17.89 -6.29 5.98
N ARG A 295 -19.17 -5.92 5.80
CA ARG A 295 -20.32 -6.75 6.22
C ARG A 295 -20.31 -8.12 5.54
N LYS A 296 -19.95 -8.20 4.26
CA LYS A 296 -19.85 -9.49 3.54
C LYS A 296 -18.71 -10.36 4.09
N ILE A 297 -17.57 -9.76 4.41
CA ILE A 297 -16.42 -10.47 5.01
C ILE A 297 -16.83 -11.03 6.38
N GLU A 298 -17.45 -10.20 7.22
CA GLU A 298 -17.93 -10.61 8.54
C GLU A 298 -18.97 -11.75 8.46
N GLN A 299 -19.94 -11.66 7.56
CA GLN A 299 -20.92 -12.73 7.32
C GLN A 299 -20.26 -14.05 6.91
N LYS A 300 -19.26 -13.99 6.02
CA LYS A 300 -18.48 -15.16 5.59
C LYS A 300 -17.71 -15.77 6.76
N GLN A 301 -17.09 -14.96 7.60
CA GLN A 301 -16.37 -15.41 8.79
C GLN A 301 -17.30 -16.10 9.80
N ILE A 302 -18.49 -15.52 10.05
CA ILE A 302 -19.50 -16.12 10.93
C ILE A 302 -19.95 -17.49 10.38
N LEU A 303 -20.19 -17.59 9.07
CA LEU A 303 -20.62 -18.85 8.44
C LEU A 303 -19.51 -19.92 8.51
N MET A 304 -18.25 -19.53 8.31
CA MET A 304 -17.10 -20.42 8.45
C MET A 304 -16.96 -20.93 9.90
N ALA A 305 -17.04 -20.04 10.88
CA ALA A 305 -17.01 -20.41 12.30
C ALA A 305 -18.18 -21.35 12.66
N GLN A 306 -19.39 -21.12 12.13
CA GLN A 306 -20.51 -22.03 12.32
C GLN A 306 -20.29 -23.40 11.67
N ALA A 307 -19.64 -23.46 10.50
CA ALA A 307 -19.31 -24.71 9.83
C ALA A 307 -18.29 -25.53 10.64
N GLU A 308 -17.24 -24.89 11.15
CA GLU A 308 -16.24 -25.53 12.03
C GLU A 308 -16.87 -26.09 13.32
N VAL A 309 -17.81 -25.35 13.92
CA VAL A 309 -18.58 -25.83 15.09
C VAL A 309 -19.49 -27.02 14.75
N ARG A 310 -20.04 -27.08 13.53
CA ARG A 310 -20.85 -28.23 13.07
C ARG A 310 -19.98 -29.46 12.85
N GLU A 311 -18.83 -29.32 12.19
CA GLU A 311 -17.92 -30.44 11.93
C GLU A 311 -17.36 -31.06 13.23
N THR A 312 -17.00 -30.22 14.22
CA THR A 312 -16.52 -30.68 15.53
C THR A 312 -17.60 -31.42 16.33
N ARG A 313 -18.88 -31.05 16.17
CA ARG A 313 -20.02 -31.79 16.76
C ARG A 313 -20.27 -33.14 16.11
N THR A 314 -20.15 -33.26 14.79
CA THR A 314 -20.35 -34.52 14.06
C THR A 314 -19.23 -35.54 14.24
N ARG A 315 -18.08 -35.15 14.79
CA ARG A 315 -16.94 -36.05 15.05
C ARG A 315 -17.07 -36.88 16.34
N ARG A 316 -18.11 -36.66 17.15
CA ARG A 316 -18.50 -37.62 18.20
C ARG A 316 -19.22 -38.80 17.55
N ARG A 317 -18.40 -39.76 17.10
CA ARG A 317 -18.82 -41.06 16.58
C ARG A 317 -19.82 -41.68 17.56
N THR A 318 -21.07 -41.82 17.13
CA THR A 318 -22.04 -42.72 17.75
C THR A 318 -21.50 -44.14 17.57
N THR A 319 -20.90 -44.70 18.62
CA THR A 319 -20.76 -46.16 18.73
C THR A 319 -22.18 -46.71 18.66
N ARG A 320 -22.53 -47.43 17.58
CA ARG A 320 -23.82 -48.11 17.48
C ARG A 320 -23.97 -49.02 18.70
N PRO A 321 -25.04 -48.91 19.49
CA PRO A 321 -25.35 -49.93 20.49
C PRO A 321 -25.60 -51.24 19.75
N ASP A 322 -24.82 -52.25 20.06
CA ASP A 322 -24.96 -53.58 19.49
C ASP A 322 -26.10 -54.29 20.24
N TYR A 323 -27.29 -54.35 19.63
CA TYR A 323 -28.41 -55.08 20.18
C TYR A 323 -28.29 -56.55 19.74
N ALA A 324 -27.57 -57.35 20.55
CA ALA A 324 -27.61 -58.80 20.44
C ALA A 324 -28.96 -59.31 20.94
N TYR A 325 -29.81 -59.79 20.03
CA TYR A 325 -30.97 -60.60 20.39
C TYR A 325 -30.47 -61.93 20.98
N LEU A 326 -30.62 -62.09 22.29
CA LEU A 326 -30.52 -63.38 22.97
C LEU A 326 -31.65 -64.27 22.45
N ASN A 327 -31.37 -65.05 21.40
CA ASN A 327 -32.21 -66.16 21.01
C ASN A 327 -32.01 -67.28 22.05
N ASN A 328 -33.07 -67.48 22.81
CA ASN A 328 -33.30 -68.48 23.83
C ASN A 328 -33.05 -69.91 23.27
N PRO A 329 -32.14 -70.72 23.85
CA PRO A 329 -31.99 -72.12 23.45
C PRO A 329 -32.85 -72.99 24.36
N ASP A 330 -34.11 -73.19 24.00
CA ASP A 330 -34.93 -74.27 24.57
C ASP A 330 -35.68 -74.95 23.43
N SER A 331 -35.05 -75.99 22.88
CA SER A 331 -35.68 -77.08 22.13
C SER A 331 -34.67 -78.21 22.02
N GLU A 332 -34.51 -78.98 23.11
CA GLU A 332 -34.17 -80.40 22.99
C GLU A 332 -35.20 -81.07 22.06
N VAL A 333 -34.75 -81.94 21.16
CA VAL A 333 -35.38 -83.25 20.84
C VAL A 333 -34.56 -83.96 19.74
N ILE A 334 -33.78 -84.95 20.22
CA ILE A 334 -33.61 -86.32 19.70
C ILE A 334 -32.72 -86.55 18.46
N ASP A 335 -31.46 -86.89 18.75
CA ASP A 335 -30.61 -87.94 18.11
C ASP A 335 -31.37 -89.29 18.14
N GLU A 336 -31.34 -90.23 17.18
CA GLU A 336 -30.29 -90.76 16.29
C GLU A 336 -30.91 -91.93 15.45
N PRO A 337 -30.20 -92.85 14.76
CA PRO A 337 -29.77 -92.77 13.36
C PRO A 337 -30.19 -93.97 12.45
N LYS A 338 -30.23 -93.76 11.13
CA LYS A 338 -29.56 -94.58 10.08
C LYS A 338 -29.89 -94.10 8.68
#